data_AF-A0ABD1D045-F1
#
_entry.id   AF-A0ABD1D045-F1
#
_cell.length_a   1.000
_cell.length_b   1.000
_cell.length_c   1.000
_cell.angle_alpha   90.00
_cell.angle_beta   90.00
_cell.angle_gamma   90.00
#
_symmetry.space_group_name_H-M   'P 1'
#
loop_
_entity.id
_entity.type
_entity.pdbx_description
1 polymer ?
#
loop_
_entity_poly.entity_id
_entity_poly.type
_entity_poly.pdbx_seq_one_letter_code
_entity_poly.pdbx_strand_id
1 'polypeptide(L)'
;MTCNRFVIILAAVLCAEVLAVTHEVRPERFEQTLGFEYVNTTGIRVRKFNRTTWIFDGEGEAFQDFDDEYKFTITMAHSRLGNNQWNEYPMKIARSGACEILNGPYKEYQHHFVEYTNLPRVGKERVCPFKKGLYWVKEFAPGTDWVLPVVPEGYWRFTGDVYDKEGKLIIR
;
A
#
# COMPACT_ATOMS: atom_id res chain seq x y z
N MET A 1 27.42 45.80 -8.79
CA MET A 1 26.55 44.76 -9.39
C MET A 1 26.61 43.40 -8.68
N THR A 2 27.36 43.24 -7.59
CA THR A 2 27.55 41.98 -6.85
C THR A 2 26.48 41.72 -5.78
N CYS A 3 25.91 42.77 -5.20
CA CYS A 3 24.89 42.68 -4.15
C CYS A 3 23.60 41.97 -4.62
N ASN A 4 23.13 42.25 -5.84
CA ASN A 4 21.89 41.69 -6.37
C ASN A 4 22.00 40.17 -6.63
N ARG A 5 23.19 39.65 -6.95
CA ARG A 5 23.41 38.22 -7.17
C ARG A 5 23.40 37.41 -5.87
N PHE A 6 23.93 37.96 -4.78
CA PHE A 6 23.89 37.31 -3.47
C PHE A 6 22.49 37.23 -2.88
N VAL A 7 21.68 38.28 -3.04
CA VAL A 7 20.28 38.30 -2.58
C VAL A 7 19.44 37.25 -3.32
N ILE A 8 19.63 37.10 -4.64
CA ILE A 8 18.92 36.10 -5.44
C ILE A 8 19.32 34.68 -5.02
N ILE A 9 20.61 34.42 -4.77
CA ILE A 9 21.07 33.10 -4.32
C ILE A 9 20.52 32.79 -2.92
N LEU A 10 20.56 33.75 -1.99
CA LEU A 10 20.03 33.56 -0.63
C LEU A 10 18.52 33.33 -0.65
N ALA A 11 17.77 34.07 -1.48
CA ALA A 11 16.34 33.89 -1.66
C ALA A 11 15.99 32.54 -2.30
N ALA A 12 16.77 32.06 -3.27
CA ALA A 12 16.57 30.74 -3.88
C ALA A 12 16.85 29.59 -2.89
N VAL A 13 17.88 29.70 -2.06
CA VAL A 13 18.20 28.72 -1.01
C VAL A 13 17.12 28.71 0.08
N LEU A 14 16.65 29.89 0.51
CA LEU A 14 15.53 30.01 1.46
C LEU A 14 14.21 29.48 0.88
N CYS A 15 13.94 29.64 -0.42
CA CYS A 15 12.77 29.03 -1.06
C CYS A 15 12.87 27.50 -1.17
N ALA A 16 14.07 26.93 -1.31
CA ALA A 16 14.26 25.49 -1.39
C ALA A 16 13.96 24.78 -0.06
N GLU A 17 14.23 25.42 1.09
CA GLU A 17 13.96 24.87 2.41
C GLU A 17 12.46 24.91 2.82
N VAL A 18 11.64 25.76 2.17
CA VAL A 18 10.22 25.96 2.52
C VAL A 18 9.28 24.91 1.90
N LEU A 19 9.77 24.05 1.00
CA LEU A 19 8.99 22.94 0.43
C LEU A 19 9.16 21.65 1.24
N ALA A 20 9.13 21.73 2.58
CA ALA A 20 8.92 20.56 3.41
C ALA A 20 7.48 20.07 3.18
N VAL A 21 7.26 19.27 2.13
CA VAL A 21 5.98 18.63 1.85
C VAL A 21 5.73 17.58 2.92
N THR A 22 4.92 17.93 3.90
CA THR A 22 4.42 16.98 4.90
C THR A 22 3.32 16.16 4.25
N HIS A 23 3.60 14.90 3.94
CA HIS A 23 2.58 13.96 3.50
C HIS A 23 1.83 13.45 4.73
N GLU A 24 0.50 13.37 4.65
CA GLU A 24 -0.35 12.65 5.59
C GLU A 24 -1.08 11.57 4.80
N VAL A 25 -0.99 10.32 5.25
CA VAL A 25 -1.77 9.22 4.67
C VAL A 25 -2.89 8.86 5.62
N ARG A 26 -4.12 8.87 5.11
CA ARG A 26 -5.32 8.49 5.86
C ARG A 26 -6.04 7.36 5.16
N PRO A 27 -6.12 6.15 5.75
CA PRO A 27 -7.01 5.13 5.24
C PRO A 27 -8.46 5.57 5.43
N GLU A 28 -9.28 5.43 4.39
CA GLU A 28 -10.71 5.77 4.44
C GLU A 28 -11.62 4.55 4.36
N ARG A 29 -11.30 3.61 3.46
CA ARG A 29 -12.13 2.43 3.21
C ARG A 29 -11.27 1.25 2.80
N PHE A 30 -11.65 0.08 3.28
CA PHE A 30 -11.15 -1.21 2.84
C PHE A 30 -12.34 -2.13 2.55
N GLU A 31 -12.34 -2.74 1.38
CA GLU A 31 -13.43 -3.59 0.91
C GLU A 31 -12.88 -4.66 -0.01
N GLN A 32 -13.29 -5.89 0.25
CA GLN A 32 -13.15 -7.01 -0.67
C GLN A 32 -14.45 -7.13 -1.46
N THR A 33 -14.34 -7.34 -2.76
CA THR A 33 -15.46 -7.45 -3.69
C THR A 33 -15.55 -8.84 -4.33
N LEU A 34 -14.45 -9.59 -4.35
CA LEU A 34 -14.37 -10.92 -4.98
C LEU A 34 -13.43 -11.85 -4.19
N GLY A 35 -13.67 -13.16 -4.29
CA GLY A 35 -12.73 -14.19 -3.86
C GLY A 35 -12.81 -14.59 -2.40
N PHE A 36 -14.00 -14.44 -1.79
CA PHE A 36 -14.27 -14.79 -0.39
C PHE A 36 -14.04 -16.27 -0.06
N GLU A 37 -14.06 -17.14 -1.07
CA GLU A 37 -13.76 -18.57 -0.98
C GLU A 37 -12.26 -18.89 -0.93
N TYR A 38 -11.40 -17.96 -1.38
CA TYR A 38 -9.95 -18.08 -1.37
C TYR A 38 -9.34 -17.39 -0.15
N VAL A 39 -9.78 -16.16 0.10
CA VAL A 39 -9.42 -15.35 1.26
C VAL A 39 -10.65 -14.58 1.71
N ASN A 40 -10.93 -14.56 2.99
CA ASN A 40 -11.96 -13.71 3.56
C ASN A 40 -11.29 -12.59 4.37
N THR A 41 -11.29 -11.35 3.87
CA THR A 41 -10.78 -10.18 4.59
C THR A 41 -11.88 -9.27 5.12
N THR A 42 -13.13 -9.76 5.20
CA THR A 42 -14.27 -8.95 5.66
C THR A 42 -14.17 -8.54 7.13
N GLY A 43 -13.37 -9.24 7.94
CA GLY A 43 -13.09 -8.85 9.32
C GLY A 43 -12.17 -7.64 9.45
N ILE A 44 -11.39 -7.30 8.41
CA ILE A 44 -10.49 -6.15 8.41
C ILE A 44 -11.28 -4.88 8.10
N ARG A 45 -11.16 -3.88 8.98
CA ARG A 45 -11.87 -2.60 8.88
C ARG A 45 -10.95 -1.42 9.10
N VAL A 46 -11.31 -0.31 8.47
CA VAL A 46 -10.73 1.00 8.77
C VAL A 46 -11.53 1.62 9.91
N ARG A 47 -10.89 1.93 11.04
CA ARG A 47 -11.53 2.54 12.20
C ARG A 47 -10.78 3.79 12.66
N LYS A 48 -11.51 4.71 13.30
CA LYS A 48 -10.93 5.89 13.92
C LYS A 48 -10.24 5.49 15.23
N PHE A 49 -8.94 5.73 15.34
CA PHE A 49 -8.17 5.44 16.56
C PHE A 49 -8.19 6.63 17.52
N ASN A 50 -7.95 7.83 17.00
CA ASN A 50 -8.00 9.08 17.78
C ASN A 50 -8.57 10.22 16.92
N ARG A 51 -8.43 11.49 17.34
CA ARG A 51 -8.99 12.64 16.62
C ARG A 51 -8.50 12.77 15.17
N THR A 52 -7.26 12.37 14.88
CA THR A 52 -6.56 12.60 13.61
C THR A 52 -6.12 11.31 12.91
N THR A 53 -6.04 10.18 13.62
CA THR A 53 -5.48 8.92 13.12
C THR A 53 -6.57 7.88 12.86
N TRP A 54 -6.51 7.28 11.67
CA TRP A 54 -7.29 6.13 11.25
C TRP A 54 -6.37 4.93 11.05
N ILE A 55 -6.86 3.74 11.39
CA ILE A 55 -6.07 2.51 11.42
C ILE A 55 -6.81 1.37 10.75
N PHE A 56 -6.05 0.39 10.28
CA PHE A 56 -6.56 -0.94 9.97
C PHE A 56 -6.59 -1.80 11.23
N ASP A 57 -7.69 -2.50 11.43
CA ASP A 57 -7.86 -3.43 12.54
C ASP A 57 -8.80 -4.58 12.14
N GLY A 58 -8.48 -5.78 12.58
CA GLY A 58 -9.31 -6.95 12.42
C GLY A 58 -8.52 -8.18 11.97
N GLU A 59 -9.24 -9.15 11.42
CA GLU A 59 -8.68 -10.41 10.96
C GLU A 59 -9.25 -10.82 9.61
N GLY A 60 -8.44 -11.58 8.88
CA GLY A 60 -8.84 -12.26 7.66
C GLY A 60 -8.24 -13.65 7.60
N GLU A 61 -8.88 -14.53 6.85
CA GLU A 61 -8.47 -15.94 6.75
C GLU A 61 -8.16 -16.27 5.29
N ALA A 62 -6.97 -16.82 5.06
CA ALA A 62 -6.63 -17.45 3.78
C ALA A 62 -6.97 -18.95 3.88
N PHE A 63 -7.82 -19.44 2.98
CA PHE A 63 -8.29 -20.83 3.01
C PHE A 63 -7.35 -21.81 2.29
N GLN A 64 -6.40 -21.29 1.52
CA GLN A 64 -5.42 -22.06 0.76
C GLN A 64 -4.06 -21.37 0.67
N ASP A 65 -3.04 -22.16 0.32
CA ASP A 65 -1.69 -21.66 0.09
C ASP A 65 -1.63 -20.92 -1.25
N PHE A 66 -0.89 -19.81 -1.30
CA PHE A 66 -0.63 -19.05 -2.53
C PHE A 66 0.84 -19.16 -2.92
N ASP A 67 1.10 -19.76 -4.07
CA ASP A 67 2.41 -19.88 -4.70
C ASP A 67 2.48 -19.09 -6.02
N ASP A 68 3.48 -19.38 -6.85
CA ASP A 68 3.71 -18.67 -8.11
C ASP A 68 2.71 -19.05 -9.23
N GLU A 69 1.80 -20.02 -9.01
CA GLU A 69 0.66 -20.27 -9.90
C GLU A 69 -0.37 -19.13 -9.82
N TYR A 70 -0.44 -18.44 -8.67
CA TYR A 70 -1.29 -17.28 -8.47
C TYR A 70 -0.54 -16.00 -8.80
N LYS A 71 -1.13 -15.15 -9.64
CA LYS A 71 -0.54 -13.89 -10.07
C LYS A 71 -1.18 -12.72 -9.34
N PHE A 72 -0.37 -11.96 -8.60
CA PHE A 72 -0.78 -10.80 -7.82
C PHE A 72 -0.37 -9.52 -8.53
N THR A 73 -1.22 -8.49 -8.49
CA THR A 73 -0.90 -7.14 -8.96
C THR A 73 -1.62 -6.11 -8.10
N ILE A 74 -1.01 -4.93 -7.95
CA ILE A 74 -1.67 -3.78 -7.34
C ILE A 74 -1.68 -2.66 -8.35
N THR A 75 -2.86 -2.11 -8.62
CA THR A 75 -3.05 -0.91 -9.45
C THR A 75 -3.51 0.25 -8.58
N MET A 76 -3.18 1.47 -9.00
CA MET A 76 -3.53 2.69 -8.30
C MET A 76 -4.34 3.60 -9.21
N ALA A 77 -5.35 4.26 -8.65
CA ALA A 77 -6.09 5.32 -9.30
C ALA A 77 -6.16 6.55 -8.40
N HIS A 78 -6.11 7.73 -9.01
CA HIS A 78 -6.13 9.03 -8.32
C HIS A 78 -7.43 9.78 -8.60
N SER A 79 -7.93 10.47 -7.58
CA SER A 79 -9.03 11.42 -7.68
C SER A 79 -8.72 12.65 -6.84
N ARG A 80 -8.62 13.83 -7.48
CA ARG A 80 -8.35 15.08 -6.76
C ARG A 80 -9.45 15.45 -5.75
N LEU A 81 -10.72 15.15 -6.05
CA LEU A 81 -11.88 15.58 -5.25
C LEU A 81 -12.61 14.42 -4.55
N GLY A 82 -12.26 13.16 -4.84
CA GLY A 82 -12.96 12.00 -4.27
C GLY A 82 -14.40 11.84 -4.77
N ASN A 83 -14.77 12.50 -5.87
CA ASN A 83 -16.12 12.54 -6.45
C ASN A 83 -16.42 11.33 -7.37
N ASN A 84 -15.84 10.16 -7.07
CA ASN A 84 -15.92 8.95 -7.89
C ASN A 84 -15.37 9.05 -9.33
N GLN A 85 -14.68 10.13 -9.67
CA GLN A 85 -13.91 10.23 -10.92
C GLN A 85 -12.47 9.81 -10.64
N TRP A 86 -12.14 8.59 -11.06
CA TRP A 86 -10.85 7.95 -10.81
C TRP A 86 -10.07 7.84 -12.10
N ASN A 87 -8.85 8.37 -12.11
CA ASN A 87 -7.92 8.23 -13.23
C ASN A 87 -6.87 7.18 -12.88
N GLU A 88 -6.64 6.20 -13.76
CA GLU A 88 -5.58 5.22 -13.57
C GLU A 88 -4.22 5.93 -13.51
N TYR A 89 -3.42 5.56 -12.51
CA TYR A 89 -2.11 6.15 -12.27
C TYR A 89 -1.03 5.15 -12.69
N PRO A 90 0.10 5.59 -13.28
CA PRO A 90 1.12 4.67 -13.81
C PRO A 90 1.86 3.86 -12.74
N MET A 91 1.76 4.24 -11.45
CA MET A 91 2.34 3.47 -10.35
C MET A 91 1.53 2.18 -10.13
N LYS A 92 2.23 1.03 -10.16
CA LYS A 92 1.66 -0.29 -9.94
C LYS A 92 2.70 -1.27 -9.41
N ILE A 93 2.24 -2.30 -8.71
CA ILE A 93 3.01 -3.53 -8.54
C ILE A 93 2.71 -4.42 -9.74
N ALA A 94 3.74 -4.67 -10.55
CA ALA A 94 3.63 -5.50 -11.74
C ALA A 94 3.10 -6.90 -11.38
N ARG A 95 2.35 -7.48 -12.33
CA ARG A 95 1.74 -8.79 -12.16
C ARG A 95 2.81 -9.87 -12.04
N SER A 96 2.95 -10.46 -10.85
CA SER A 96 4.01 -11.44 -10.51
C SER A 96 3.43 -12.59 -9.69
N GLY A 97 4.18 -13.70 -9.58
CA GLY A 97 3.81 -14.82 -8.71
C GLY A 97 3.76 -14.42 -7.24
N ALA A 98 2.95 -15.11 -6.42
CA ALA A 98 2.83 -14.80 -5.00
C ALA A 98 4.18 -14.82 -4.27
N CYS A 99 5.04 -15.80 -4.59
CA CYS A 99 6.34 -15.92 -3.94
C CYS A 99 7.34 -14.88 -4.46
N GLU A 100 7.24 -14.46 -5.71
CA GLU A 100 8.01 -13.33 -6.22
C GLU A 100 7.64 -12.02 -5.49
N ILE A 101 6.34 -11.77 -5.28
CA ILE A 101 5.88 -10.61 -4.51
C ILE A 101 6.36 -10.70 -3.06
N LEU A 102 6.24 -11.87 -2.43
CA LEU A 102 6.62 -12.07 -1.03
C LEU A 102 8.11 -11.84 -0.77
N ASN A 103 8.96 -12.27 -1.71
CA ASN A 103 10.42 -12.17 -1.57
C ASN A 103 11.02 -10.91 -2.20
N GLY A 104 10.23 -10.14 -2.96
CA GLY A 104 10.60 -8.87 -3.56
C GLY A 104 9.92 -7.68 -2.84
N PRO A 105 8.88 -7.06 -3.43
CA PRO A 105 8.24 -5.86 -2.87
C PRO A 105 7.79 -6.02 -1.42
N TYR A 106 7.15 -7.14 -1.06
CA TYR A 106 6.72 -7.36 0.32
C TYR A 106 7.90 -7.29 1.30
N LYS A 107 9.00 -7.98 0.99
CA LYS A 107 10.20 -8.02 1.84
C LYS A 107 10.79 -6.64 2.06
N GLU A 108 10.79 -5.80 1.04
CA GLU A 108 11.28 -4.41 1.09
C GLU A 108 10.41 -3.55 2.02
N TYR A 109 9.08 -3.65 1.88
CA TYR A 109 8.13 -2.83 2.61
C TYR A 109 7.61 -3.45 3.92
N GLN A 110 8.03 -4.67 4.28
CA GLN A 110 7.49 -5.39 5.44
C GLN A 110 7.62 -4.63 6.75
N HIS A 111 8.68 -3.83 6.89
CA HIS A 111 8.99 -3.04 8.08
C HIS A 111 7.86 -2.07 8.48
N HIS A 112 6.98 -1.67 7.54
CA HIS A 112 5.85 -0.82 7.88
C HIS A 112 4.74 -1.55 8.65
N PHE A 113 4.56 -2.87 8.47
CA PHE A 113 3.37 -3.57 8.95
C PHE A 113 3.63 -4.87 9.74
N VAL A 114 4.85 -5.41 9.75
CA VAL A 114 5.17 -6.67 10.48
C VAL A 114 5.09 -6.55 11.99
N GLU A 115 5.10 -5.35 12.55
CA GLU A 115 4.87 -5.11 13.99
C GLU A 115 3.39 -5.11 14.35
N TYR A 116 2.54 -4.82 13.38
CA TYR A 116 1.09 -4.70 13.53
C TYR A 116 0.33 -5.89 12.96
N THR A 117 1.03 -6.92 12.49
CA THR A 117 0.44 -8.10 11.86
C THR A 117 1.17 -9.38 12.24
N ASN A 118 0.55 -10.54 12.01
CA ASN A 118 1.22 -11.84 12.01
C ASN A 118 1.61 -12.33 10.61
N LEU A 119 1.72 -11.42 9.64
CA LEU A 119 2.22 -11.76 8.31
C LEU A 119 3.67 -12.29 8.41
N PRO A 120 4.10 -13.19 7.50
CA PRO A 120 5.41 -13.83 7.59
C PRO A 120 6.54 -12.80 7.49
N ARG A 121 7.53 -12.87 8.39
CA ARG A 121 8.74 -12.05 8.30
C ARG A 121 9.70 -12.68 7.30
N VAL A 122 10.01 -11.97 6.22
CA VAL A 122 10.84 -12.48 5.13
C VAL A 122 12.28 -12.01 5.34
N GLY A 123 13.15 -12.94 5.70
CA GLY A 123 14.57 -12.70 5.94
C GLY A 123 15.43 -12.90 4.69
N LYS A 124 16.60 -13.54 4.86
CA LYS A 124 17.47 -13.94 3.75
C LYS A 124 16.93 -15.15 3.00
N GLU A 125 16.25 -16.05 3.71
CA GLU A 125 15.66 -17.25 3.14
C GLU A 125 14.39 -16.92 2.35
N ARG A 126 14.20 -17.65 1.25
CA ARG A 126 13.01 -17.50 0.41
C ARG A 126 11.79 -18.06 1.16
N VAL A 127 10.77 -17.25 1.37
CA VAL A 127 9.48 -17.69 1.94
C VAL A 127 8.53 -18.01 0.80
N CYS A 128 8.05 -19.24 0.72
CA CYS A 128 7.09 -19.70 -0.28
C CYS A 128 6.53 -21.08 0.14
N PRO A 129 5.24 -21.39 -0.03
CA PRO A 129 4.15 -20.48 -0.43
C PRO A 129 3.75 -19.52 0.70
N PHE A 130 2.94 -18.50 0.39
CA PHE A 130 2.19 -17.78 1.42
C PHE A 130 1.14 -18.75 1.98
N LYS A 131 1.29 -19.11 3.25
CA LYS A 131 0.54 -20.20 3.87
C LYS A 131 -0.93 -19.82 4.11
N LYS A 132 -1.81 -20.80 4.05
CA LYS A 132 -3.17 -20.65 4.55
C LYS A 132 -3.16 -20.43 6.07
N GLY A 133 -4.17 -19.74 6.57
CA GLY A 133 -4.35 -19.50 7.99
C GLY A 133 -5.03 -18.19 8.32
N LEU A 134 -5.17 -17.94 9.62
CA LEU A 134 -5.74 -16.72 10.17
C LEU A 134 -4.67 -15.64 10.29
N TYR A 135 -4.92 -14.50 9.67
CA TYR A 135 -4.07 -13.33 9.67
C TYR A 135 -4.77 -12.17 10.34
N TRP A 136 -4.09 -11.49 11.27
CA TRP A 136 -4.63 -10.33 11.95
C TRP A 136 -3.80 -9.09 11.63
N VAL A 137 -4.48 -7.94 11.71
CA VAL A 137 -3.89 -6.61 11.73
C VAL A 137 -4.43 -5.87 12.96
N LYS A 138 -3.53 -5.27 13.74
CA LYS A 138 -3.89 -4.55 14.97
C LYS A 138 -3.31 -3.16 14.93
N GLU A 139 -4.18 -2.17 14.96
CA GLU A 139 -3.82 -0.76 15.13
C GLU A 139 -2.80 -0.23 14.10
N PHE A 140 -2.83 -0.77 12.88
CA PHE A 140 -1.89 -0.37 11.84
C PHE A 140 -2.29 0.97 11.22
N ALA A 141 -1.46 1.99 11.44
CA ALA A 141 -1.52 3.26 10.72
C ALA A 141 -0.44 3.28 9.63
N PRO A 142 -0.79 3.52 8.35
CA PRO A 142 0.21 3.67 7.30
C PRO A 142 1.15 4.85 7.58
N GLY A 143 2.46 4.59 7.52
CA GLY A 143 3.49 5.64 7.53
C GLY A 143 3.48 6.45 6.23
N THR A 144 4.40 7.42 6.13
CA THR A 144 4.50 8.34 4.98
C THR A 144 5.85 8.27 4.27
N ASP A 145 6.76 7.45 4.78
CA ASP A 145 8.11 7.22 4.29
C ASP A 145 8.17 6.50 2.93
N TRP A 146 7.13 5.75 2.58
CA TRP A 146 6.99 5.11 1.26
C TRP A 146 6.35 6.01 0.19
N VAL A 147 5.85 7.19 0.56
CA VAL A 147 5.18 8.12 -0.37
C VAL A 147 6.21 9.05 -0.99
N LEU A 148 6.36 8.99 -2.32
CA LEU A 148 7.27 9.87 -3.03
C LEU A 148 6.77 11.33 -3.03
N PRO A 149 7.66 12.34 -2.92
CA PRO A 149 7.26 13.75 -2.91
C PRO A 149 6.51 14.25 -4.15
N VAL A 150 6.56 13.50 -5.25
CA VAL A 150 5.89 13.83 -6.51
C VAL A 150 4.45 13.29 -6.58
N VAL A 151 4.02 12.52 -5.58
CA VAL A 151 2.67 11.96 -5.52
C VAL A 151 1.69 13.10 -5.21
N PRO A 152 0.73 13.40 -6.11
CA PRO A 152 -0.20 14.49 -5.88
C PRO A 152 -1.13 14.23 -4.70
N GLU A 153 -1.52 15.31 -4.04
CA GLU A 153 -2.57 15.30 -3.02
C GLU A 153 -3.93 14.83 -3.60
N GLY A 154 -4.78 14.30 -2.71
CA GLY A 154 -6.13 13.86 -3.02
C GLY A 154 -6.39 12.43 -2.57
N TYR A 155 -7.38 11.82 -3.21
CA TYR A 155 -7.84 10.47 -2.89
C TYR A 155 -7.13 9.46 -3.78
N TRP A 156 -6.70 8.37 -3.17
CA TRP A 156 -6.03 7.27 -3.84
C TRP A 156 -6.80 5.98 -3.61
N ARG A 157 -7.02 5.24 -4.70
CA ARG A 157 -7.63 3.91 -4.67
C ARG A 157 -6.57 2.91 -5.08
N PHE A 158 -6.32 1.96 -4.19
CA PHE A 158 -5.47 0.81 -4.43
C PHE A 158 -6.38 -0.37 -4.72
N THR A 159 -6.10 -1.11 -5.79
CA THR A 159 -6.83 -2.32 -6.16
C THR A 159 -5.84 -3.47 -6.25
N GLY A 160 -5.97 -4.44 -5.34
CA GLY A 160 -5.19 -5.66 -5.32
C GLY A 160 -5.95 -6.77 -6.02
N ASP A 161 -5.43 -7.26 -7.14
CA ASP A 161 -6.05 -8.31 -7.92
C ASP A 161 -5.21 -9.59 -7.86
N VAL A 162 -5.88 -10.74 -7.70
CA VAL A 162 -5.26 -12.06 -7.77
C VAL A 162 -5.89 -12.85 -8.89
N TYR A 163 -5.04 -13.48 -9.69
CA TYR A 163 -5.45 -14.32 -10.80
C TYR A 163 -4.93 -15.73 -10.63
N ASP A 164 -5.70 -16.70 -11.11
CA ASP A 164 -5.28 -18.09 -11.15
C ASP A 164 -4.32 -18.38 -12.33
N LYS A 165 -3.91 -19.65 -12.44
CA LYS A 165 -3.04 -20.17 -13.51
C LYS A 165 -3.62 -20.01 -14.92
N GLU A 166 -4.94 -19.90 -15.05
CA GLU A 166 -5.65 -19.70 -16.32
C GLU A 166 -5.77 -18.20 -16.65
N GLY A 167 -5.31 -17.32 -15.76
CA GLY A 167 -5.36 -15.87 -15.92
C GLY A 167 -6.71 -15.26 -15.55
N LYS A 168 -7.63 -16.04 -14.97
CA LYS A 168 -8.94 -15.57 -14.51
C LYS A 168 -8.79 -14.82 -13.19
N LEU A 169 -9.49 -13.69 -13.06
CA LEU A 169 -9.53 -12.92 -11.81
C LEU A 169 -10.34 -13.71 -10.76
N ILE A 170 -9.72 -13.95 -9.61
CA ILE A 170 -10.32 -14.74 -8.53
C ILE A 170 -10.45 -13.98 -7.21
N ILE A 171 -9.66 -12.92 -6.97
CA ILE A 171 -9.75 -12.07 -5.77
C ILE A 171 -9.62 -10.61 -6.18
N ARG A 172 -10.42 -9.73 -5.56
CA ARG A 172 -10.35 -8.27 -5.67
C ARG A 172 -10.85 -7.60 -4.40
#